data_AF-A0A0T9UPT5-F1
#
_entry.id   AF-A0A0T9UPT5-F1
#
_cell.length_a   1.000
_cell.length_b   1.000
_cell.length_c   1.000
_cell.angle_alpha   90.00
_cell.angle_beta   90.00
_cell.angle_gamma   90.00
#
_symmetry.space_group_name_H-M   'P 1'
#
loop_
_entity.id
_entity.type
_entity.pdbx_description
1 polymer ?
#
loop_
_entity_poly.entity_id
_entity_poly.type
_entity_poly.pdbx_seq_one_letter_code
_entity_poly.pdbx_strand_id
1 'polypeptide(L)'
;MYLRPDEVARVLENAGFERDYTVDQAYGYRKAGHYVYVNREARMGRTALVIHPAQKDKSLLFATPTATIRISDKYVEFPLYLAGEAEDRYGIAHGFSSREILLRYLNSMFQPI
;
A
#
# COMPACT_ATOMS: atom_id res chain seq x y z
N MET A 1 9.94 8.22 -13.32
CA MET A 1 9.40 8.93 -12.13
C MET A 1 8.31 8.06 -11.53
N TYR A 2 8.14 8.02 -10.20
CA TYR A 2 7.06 7.26 -9.55
C TYR A 2 5.83 8.15 -9.33
N LEU A 3 4.65 7.53 -9.25
CA LEU A 3 3.40 8.17 -8.88
C LEU A 3 3.49 8.73 -7.46
N ARG A 4 3.09 9.99 -7.27
CA ARG A 4 3.02 10.58 -5.93
C ARG A 4 1.87 9.96 -5.12
N PRO A 5 1.88 10.09 -3.78
CA PRO A 5 0.84 9.53 -2.91
C PRO A 5 -0.59 9.89 -3.34
N ASP A 6 -0.85 11.15 -3.71
CA ASP A 6 -2.18 11.58 -4.15
C ASP A 6 -2.62 10.96 -5.48
N GLU A 7 -1.66 10.60 -6.34
CA GLU A 7 -1.96 9.90 -7.58
C GLU A 7 -2.27 8.42 -7.33
N VAL A 8 -1.54 7.78 -6.41
CA VAL A 8 -1.84 6.41 -5.96
C VAL A 8 -3.22 6.35 -5.32
N ALA A 9 -3.54 7.31 -4.44
CA ALA A 9 -4.85 7.46 -3.81
C ALA A 9 -5.98 7.50 -4.84
N ARG A 10 -5.86 8.37 -5.87
CA ARG A 10 -6.87 8.46 -6.94
C ARG A 10 -7.03 7.16 -7.72
N VAL A 11 -5.95 6.40 -7.96
CA VAL A 11 -6.04 5.12 -8.67
C VAL A 11 -6.72 4.06 -7.81
N LEU A 12 -6.49 4.05 -6.49
CA LEU A 12 -7.19 3.16 -5.56
C LEU A 12 -8.69 3.44 -5.55
N GLU A 13 -9.10 4.70 -5.45
CA GLU A 13 -10.51 5.11 -5.50
C GLU A 13 -11.17 4.68 -6.82
N ASN A 14 -10.52 4.95 -7.96
CA ASN A 14 -11.01 4.53 -9.27
C ASN A 14 -11.06 3.00 -9.43
N ALA A 15 -10.21 2.27 -8.71
CA ALA A 15 -10.21 0.81 -8.67
C ALA A 15 -11.26 0.25 -7.69
N GLY A 16 -12.07 1.10 -7.05
CA GLY A 16 -13.14 0.70 -6.13
C GLY A 16 -12.66 0.36 -4.72
N PHE A 17 -11.52 0.91 -4.29
CA PHE A 17 -11.16 0.91 -2.87
C PHE A 17 -11.84 2.07 -2.17
N GLU A 18 -12.36 1.82 -0.96
CA GLU A 18 -12.94 2.84 -0.11
C GLU A 18 -11.91 3.35 0.89
N ARG A 19 -11.78 4.67 1.02
CA ARG A 19 -10.91 5.29 2.02
C ARG A 19 -11.66 5.37 3.35
N ASP A 20 -11.19 4.65 4.36
CA ASP A 20 -11.81 4.61 5.70
C ASP A 20 -10.89 5.13 6.82
N TYR A 21 -9.62 5.39 6.52
CA TYR A 21 -8.65 5.95 7.46
C TYR A 21 -7.87 7.10 6.83
N THR A 22 -7.77 8.23 7.53
CA THR A 22 -7.10 9.43 7.02
C THR A 22 -6.34 10.13 8.15
N VAL A 23 -5.02 10.20 8.01
CA VAL A 23 -4.12 11.03 8.82
C VAL A 23 -3.11 11.71 7.91
N ASP A 24 -2.33 12.66 8.42
CA ASP A 24 -1.40 13.43 7.59
C ASP A 24 -0.35 12.55 6.90
N GLN A 25 0.10 11.50 7.58
CA GLN A 25 1.16 10.58 7.14
C GLN A 25 0.64 9.44 6.25
N ALA A 26 -0.63 9.06 6.36
CA ALA A 26 -1.15 7.87 5.69
C ALA A 26 -2.65 7.95 5.39
N TYR A 27 -3.05 7.35 4.28
CA TYR A 27 -4.45 7.03 4.00
C TYR A 27 -4.62 5.52 4.00
N GLY A 28 -5.62 5.00 4.70
CA GLY A 28 -5.99 3.60 4.66
C GLY A 28 -7.17 3.36 3.73
N TYR A 29 -7.12 2.24 3.02
CA TYR A 29 -8.08 1.86 1.99
C TYR A 29 -8.46 0.40 2.12
N ARG A 30 -9.75 0.12 1.94
CA ARG A 30 -10.31 -1.23 2.01
C ARG A 30 -11.01 -1.62 0.73
N LYS A 31 -10.87 -2.88 0.33
CA LYS A 31 -11.64 -3.50 -0.76
C LYS A 31 -11.74 -5.01 -0.56
N ALA A 32 -12.95 -5.56 -0.58
CA ALA A 32 -13.20 -7.01 -0.53
C ALA A 32 -12.41 -7.76 0.57
N GLY A 33 -12.32 -7.17 1.78
CA GLY A 33 -11.57 -7.76 2.91
C GLY A 33 -10.06 -7.54 2.88
N HIS A 34 -9.52 -6.88 1.84
CA HIS A 34 -8.12 -6.46 1.78
C HIS A 34 -7.96 -5.03 2.26
N TYR A 35 -6.85 -4.78 2.97
CA TYR A 35 -6.47 -3.46 3.44
C TYR A 35 -5.11 -3.05 2.87
N VAL A 36 -4.99 -1.80 2.43
CA VAL A 36 -3.75 -1.19 1.94
C VAL A 36 -3.62 0.22 2.47
N TYR A 37 -2.38 0.72 2.55
CA TYR A 37 -2.11 2.10 2.90
C TYR A 37 -1.46 2.84 1.73
N VAL A 38 -1.82 4.12 1.60
CA VAL A 38 -1.01 5.09 0.87
C VAL A 38 -0.10 5.80 1.88
N ASN A 39 1.20 5.63 1.73
CA ASN A 39 2.20 6.35 2.51
C ASN A 39 2.40 7.76 1.95
N ARG A 40 1.89 8.77 2.65
CA ARG A 40 1.96 10.18 2.23
C ARG A 40 3.31 10.82 2.43
N GLU A 41 4.13 10.24 3.30
CA GLU A 41 5.50 10.70 3.53
C GLU A 41 6.40 10.39 2.32
N ALA A 42 6.00 9.45 1.46
CA ALA A 42 6.71 9.08 0.23
C ALA A 42 6.55 10.15 -0.87
N ARG A 43 7.08 11.36 -0.65
CA ARG A 43 6.96 12.51 -1.58
C ARG A 43 7.43 12.21 -3.02
N MET A 44 8.37 11.27 -3.16
CA MET A 44 8.93 10.83 -4.45
C MET A 44 8.25 9.58 -5.02
N GLY A 45 7.19 9.06 -4.38
CA GLY A 45 6.35 7.98 -4.90
C GLY A 45 6.88 6.55 -4.77
N ARG A 46 8.17 6.37 -4.52
CA ARG A 46 8.84 5.06 -4.54
C ARG A 46 8.24 4.04 -3.56
N THR A 47 7.69 4.49 -2.42
CA THR A 47 7.10 3.63 -1.38
C THR A 47 5.65 4.03 -1.09
N ALA A 48 4.97 4.62 -2.07
CA ALA A 48 3.67 5.25 -1.87
C ALA A 48 2.52 4.25 -1.65
N LEU A 49 2.57 3.05 -2.24
CA LEU A 49 1.62 1.99 -1.93
C LEU A 49 2.24 1.05 -0.90
N VAL A 50 1.52 0.74 0.16
CA VAL A 50 1.94 -0.25 1.16
C VAL A 50 0.84 -1.29 1.31
N ILE A 51 1.18 -2.56 1.09
CA ILE A 51 0.24 -3.68 1.17
C ILE A 51 0.46 -4.50 2.44
N HIS A 52 -0.57 -5.24 2.83
CA HIS A 52 -0.53 -6.11 4.00
C HIS A 52 0.55 -7.21 3.83
N PRO A 53 1.38 -7.50 4.85
CA PRO A 53 2.46 -8.50 4.78
C PRO A 53 2.04 -9.90 4.33
N ALA A 54 0.85 -10.35 4.70
CA ALA A 54 0.29 -11.63 4.25
C ALA A 54 0.13 -11.76 2.72
N GLN A 55 0.16 -10.65 1.98
CA GLN A 55 0.06 -10.62 0.53
C GLN A 55 1.42 -10.61 -0.18
N LYS A 56 2.53 -10.68 0.57
CA LYS A 56 3.90 -10.58 0.04
C LYS A 56 4.17 -11.56 -1.11
N ASP A 57 3.94 -12.85 -0.92
CA ASP A 57 4.31 -13.86 -1.91
C ASP A 57 3.46 -13.73 -3.19
N LYS A 58 2.16 -13.47 -3.04
CA LYS A 58 1.27 -13.15 -4.18
C LYS A 58 1.74 -11.90 -4.91
N SER A 59 2.11 -10.84 -4.19
CA SER A 59 2.53 -9.56 -4.77
C SER A 59 3.78 -9.67 -5.65
N LEU A 60 4.71 -10.56 -5.29
CA LEU A 60 5.97 -10.77 -6.01
C LEU A 60 5.75 -11.31 -7.43
N LEU A 61 4.60 -11.96 -7.69
CA LEU A 61 4.22 -12.42 -9.02
C LEU A 61 3.91 -11.27 -9.99
N PHE A 62 3.58 -10.08 -9.47
CA PHE A 62 3.09 -8.95 -10.28
C PHE A 62 3.99 -7.72 -10.19
N ALA A 63 4.69 -7.50 -9.08
CA ALA A 63 5.64 -6.40 -8.94
C ALA A 63 6.69 -6.66 -7.86
N THR A 64 7.94 -6.29 -8.14
CA THR A 64 9.00 -6.27 -7.12
C THR A 64 8.74 -5.15 -6.11
N PRO A 65 8.71 -5.44 -4.79
CA PRO A 65 8.57 -4.41 -3.77
C PRO A 65 9.78 -3.49 -3.76
N THR A 66 9.56 -2.21 -3.49
CA THR A 66 10.62 -1.21 -3.35
C THR A 66 11.23 -1.20 -1.94
N ALA A 67 10.47 -1.67 -0.94
CA ALA A 67 10.97 -2.05 0.37
C ALA A 67 10.13 -3.21 0.94
N THR A 68 10.80 -4.24 1.43
CA THR A 68 10.15 -5.43 2.02
C THR A 68 9.65 -5.19 3.44
N ILE A 69 10.11 -4.13 4.09
CA ILE A 69 9.66 -3.70 5.42
C ILE A 69 9.52 -2.18 5.36
N ARG A 70 8.30 -1.68 5.56
CA ARG A 70 8.00 -0.28 5.83
C ARG A 70 7.26 -0.19 7.15
N ILE A 71 7.92 0.41 8.15
CA ILE A 71 7.39 0.56 9.51
C ILE A 71 6.59 1.87 9.60
N SER A 72 5.46 1.82 10.30
CA SER A 72 4.72 2.99 10.78
C SER A 72 3.68 2.55 11.83
N ASP A 73 3.56 3.32 12.90
CA ASP A 73 2.48 3.23 13.89
C ASP A 73 1.08 3.54 13.29
N LYS A 74 1.02 4.19 12.12
CA LYS A 74 -0.24 4.53 11.43
C LYS A 74 -0.85 3.38 10.63
N TYR A 75 -0.12 2.28 10.47
CA TYR A 75 -0.63 1.11 9.74
C TYR A 75 -1.48 0.20 10.64
N VAL A 76 -2.49 0.76 11.31
CA VAL A 76 -3.29 0.13 12.37
C VAL A 76 -4.02 -1.18 11.99
N GLU A 77 -4.14 -1.50 10.71
CA GLU A 77 -4.72 -2.77 10.22
C GLU A 77 -3.64 -3.82 9.88
N PHE A 78 -2.36 -3.47 9.98
CA PHE A 78 -1.23 -4.36 9.67
C PHE A 78 -0.65 -4.98 10.94
N PRO A 79 0.05 -6.14 10.84
CA PRO A 79 0.61 -6.81 12.00
C PRO A 79 1.72 -5.97 12.67
N LEU A 80 1.89 -6.21 13.98
CA LEU A 80 2.98 -5.63 14.76
C LEU A 80 4.34 -6.10 14.24
N TYR A 81 5.29 -5.19 14.24
CA TYR A 81 6.69 -5.45 13.93
C TYR A 81 7.44 -5.79 15.23
N LEU A 82 7.56 -7.09 15.51
CA LEU A 82 8.08 -7.60 16.78
C LEU A 82 9.56 -7.28 17.05
N ALA A 83 10.30 -6.79 16.05
CA ALA A 83 11.70 -6.41 16.16
C ALA A 83 11.92 -4.89 16.27
N GLY A 84 10.85 -4.09 16.39
CA GLY A 84 10.87 -2.63 16.49
C GLY A 84 10.54 -2.11 17.89
N GLU A 85 10.09 -0.86 17.95
CA GLU A 85 9.59 -0.25 19.17
C GLU A 85 8.16 -0.76 19.50
N ALA A 86 7.66 -0.40 20.68
CA ALA A 86 6.30 -0.75 21.05
C ALA A 86 5.29 -0.13 20.05
N GLU A 87 4.30 -0.92 19.62
CA GLU A 87 3.22 -0.53 18.70
C GLU A 87 3.62 -0.28 17.24
N ASP A 88 4.89 -0.47 16.87
CA ASP A 88 5.31 -0.42 15.47
C ASP A 88 4.59 -1.51 14.66
N ARG A 89 4.11 -1.13 13.49
CA ARG A 89 3.48 -2.04 12.51
C ARG A 89 4.21 -1.95 11.19
N TYR A 90 4.10 -2.99 10.37
CA TYR A 90 4.84 -3.04 9.11
C TYR A 90 4.01 -3.50 7.94
N GLY A 91 4.37 -2.99 6.76
CA GLY A 91 3.83 -3.41 5.48
C GLY A 91 4.91 -3.59 4.42
N ILE A 92 4.51 -4.07 3.25
CA ILE A 92 5.38 -4.21 2.08
C ILE A 92 5.15 -3.01 1.15
N ALA A 93 6.20 -2.26 0.86
CA ALA A 93 6.08 -1.05 0.05
C ALA A 93 6.34 -1.32 -1.43
N HIS A 94 5.51 -0.70 -2.26
CA HIS A 94 5.62 -0.66 -3.71
C HIS A 94 5.58 0.79 -4.21
N GLY A 95 6.22 1.01 -5.35
CA GLY A 95 6.14 2.24 -6.11
C GLY A 95 5.90 1.91 -7.57
N PHE A 96 5.04 2.68 -8.22
CA PHE A 96 4.69 2.48 -9.63
C PHE A 96 5.01 3.73 -10.44
N SER A 97 5.46 3.54 -11.69
CA SER A 97 5.83 4.64 -12.58
C SER A 97 4.66 5.22 -13.39
N SER A 98 3.53 4.50 -13.47
CA SER A 98 2.33 4.97 -14.17
C SER A 98 1.05 4.42 -13.53
N ARG A 99 -0.07 5.14 -13.74
CA ARG A 99 -1.40 4.76 -13.24
C ARG A 99 -1.88 3.44 -13.82
N GLU A 100 -1.55 3.17 -15.07
CA GLU A 100 -1.92 1.95 -15.79
C GLU A 100 -1.25 0.70 -15.19
N ILE A 101 0.05 0.79 -14.84
CA ILE A 101 0.77 -0.32 -14.19
C ILE A 101 0.21 -0.55 -12.79
N LEU A 102 -0.03 0.51 -12.02
CA LEU A 102 -0.67 0.39 -10.71
C LEU A 102 -2.06 -0.27 -10.82
N LEU A 103 -2.90 0.18 -11.76
CA LEU A 103 -4.23 -0.40 -11.95
C LEU A 103 -4.17 -1.89 -12.32
N ARG A 104 -3.26 -2.27 -13.23
CA ARG A 104 -3.02 -3.69 -13.56
C ARG A 104 -2.64 -4.50 -12.31
N TYR A 105 -1.69 -3.99 -11.53
CA TYR A 105 -1.27 -4.63 -10.29
C TYR A 105 -2.45 -4.80 -9.31
N LEU A 106 -3.26 -3.75 -9.11
CA LEU A 106 -4.42 -3.81 -8.22
C LEU A 106 -5.46 -4.84 -8.70
N ASN A 107 -5.69 -4.94 -10.01
CA ASN A 107 -6.61 -5.93 -10.58
C ASN A 107 -6.10 -7.36 -10.35
N SER A 108 -4.83 -7.63 -10.63
CA SER A 108 -4.23 -8.94 -10.38
C SER A 108 -4.19 -9.33 -8.91
N MET A 109 -4.03 -8.34 -8.01
CA MET A 109 -3.95 -8.60 -6.57
C MET A 109 -5.31 -8.75 -5.88
N PHE A 110 -6.31 -7.95 -6.27
CA PHE A 110 -7.48 -7.68 -5.42
C PHE A 110 -8.84 -7.74 -6.14
N GLN A 111 -8.91 -8.17 -7.41
CA GLN A 111 -10.21 -8.51 -8.00
C GLN A 111 -10.67 -9.90 -7.53
N PRO A 112 -11.98 -10.07 -7.26
CA PRO A 112 -12.54 -11.40 -7.07
C PRO A 112 -12.42 -12.21 -8.37
N ILE A 113 -12.17 -13.51 -8.23
CA ILE A 113 -12.18 -14.50 -9.32
C ILE A 113 -13.63 -14.77 -9.71
#